data_AF-A0A954KQA3-F1
#
_entry.id   AF-A0A954KQA3-F1
#
_cell.length_a   1.000
_cell.length_b   1.000
_cell.length_c   1.000
_cell.angle_alpha   90.00
_cell.angle_beta   90.00
_cell.angle_gamma   90.00
#
_symmetry.space_group_name_H-M   'P 1'
#
loop_
_entity.id
_entity.type
_entity.pdbx_description
1 polymer ?
#
loop_
_entity_poly.entity_id
_entity_poly.type
_entity_poly.pdbx_seq_one_letter_code
_entity_poly.pdbx_strand_id
1 'polypeptide(L)'
;LELRETCGLSTHVGQTRPLHMVVVRGNLPWLNGHCVDGAKTRVTITSEHTTHGKIVWQLGGQIAELGVDQKRESLLSFAADELRAAIPGIDLTNTEWSSYRIDRAEPVTPDGKRPDHAFYLHEQNIWTAWPTKLALAPQLAEHLLKELIPILGIPQSLPDNETLSDWFPPKVARYPWETEANWIAYADLIRSQQRRAA
;
A
#
# COMPACT_ATOMS: atom_id res chain seq x y z
N LEU A 1 -14.37 5.43 -6.79
CA LEU A 1 -15.25 5.42 -7.99
C LEU A 1 -16.60 6.05 -7.70
N GLU A 2 -17.13 5.89 -6.49
CA GLU A 2 -18.35 6.57 -6.01
C GLU A 2 -18.40 8.08 -6.33
N LEU A 3 -17.30 8.83 -6.13
CA LEU A 3 -17.26 10.26 -6.48
C LEU A 3 -17.55 10.53 -7.98
N ARG A 4 -17.15 9.64 -8.88
CA ARG A 4 -17.44 9.77 -10.32
C ARG A 4 -18.91 9.51 -10.60
N GLU A 5 -19.48 8.49 -9.95
CA GLU A 5 -20.89 8.15 -10.06
C GLU A 5 -21.77 9.31 -9.59
N THR A 6 -21.43 9.95 -8.46
CA THR A 6 -22.11 11.16 -7.97
C THR A 6 -22.09 12.31 -8.99
N CYS A 7 -21.05 12.37 -9.83
CA CYS A 7 -20.93 13.35 -10.90
C CYS A 7 -21.56 12.89 -12.23
N GLY A 8 -22.25 11.75 -12.28
CA GLY A 8 -22.85 11.20 -13.51
C GLY A 8 -21.82 10.65 -14.50
N LEU A 9 -20.60 10.34 -14.05
CA LEU A 9 -19.52 9.79 -14.87
C LEU A 9 -19.40 8.27 -14.72
N SER A 10 -18.91 7.61 -15.77
CA SER A 10 -18.69 6.16 -15.78
C SER A 10 -17.71 5.72 -14.70
N THR A 11 -18.03 4.62 -13.99
CA THR A 11 -17.16 4.00 -12.98
C THR A 11 -16.25 2.91 -13.55
N HIS A 12 -16.47 2.47 -14.80
CA HIS A 12 -15.70 1.40 -15.48
C HIS A 12 -14.27 1.80 -15.89
N VAL A 13 -13.77 2.91 -15.36
CA VAL A 13 -12.45 3.47 -15.66
C VAL A 13 -11.39 3.09 -14.64
N GLY A 14 -11.79 2.59 -13.47
CA GLY A 14 -10.89 2.19 -12.40
C GLY A 14 -11.20 0.78 -11.89
N GLN A 15 -10.23 0.21 -11.22
CA GLN A 15 -10.26 -1.12 -10.63
C GLN A 15 -9.54 -1.13 -9.29
N THR A 16 -9.85 -2.13 -8.47
CA THR A 16 -9.15 -2.43 -7.23
C THR A 16 -8.34 -3.71 -7.38
N ARG A 17 -7.08 -3.69 -6.96
CA ARG A 17 -6.21 -4.86 -6.95
C ARG A 17 -5.76 -5.14 -5.51
N PRO A 18 -6.39 -6.11 -4.83
CA PRO A 18 -6.14 -6.37 -3.43
C PRO A 18 -4.70 -6.80 -3.16
N LEU A 19 -4.28 -6.57 -1.93
CA LEU A 19 -3.07 -7.09 -1.30
C LEU A 19 -3.41 -7.54 0.11
N HIS A 20 -2.77 -8.62 0.56
CA HIS A 20 -2.79 -9.04 1.95
C HIS A 20 -1.36 -8.94 2.49
N MET A 21 -1.03 -7.78 3.03
CA MET A 21 0.31 -7.42 3.49
C MET A 21 0.63 -8.09 4.82
N VAL A 22 1.90 -8.40 5.06
CA VAL A 22 2.36 -8.92 6.35
C VAL A 22 3.21 -7.86 7.04
N VAL A 23 3.11 -7.77 8.37
CA VAL A 23 3.96 -6.93 9.20
C VAL A 23 4.59 -7.76 10.30
N VAL A 24 5.87 -7.51 10.55
CA VAL A 24 6.67 -8.24 11.54
C VAL A 24 7.39 -7.23 12.41
N ARG A 25 7.26 -7.32 13.72
CA ARG A 25 7.99 -6.45 14.64
C ARG A 25 8.83 -7.26 15.62
N GLY A 26 9.95 -6.71 16.05
CA GLY A 26 10.81 -7.39 17.01
C GLY A 26 12.26 -6.95 16.91
N ASN A 27 13.17 -7.82 17.33
CA ASN A 27 14.61 -7.62 17.17
C ASN A 27 15.03 -7.94 15.73
N LEU A 28 14.73 -7.03 14.82
CA LEU A 28 14.99 -7.16 13.38
C LEU A 28 16.11 -6.20 12.96
N PRO A 29 16.99 -6.58 12.02
CA PRO A 29 17.92 -5.62 11.43
C PRO A 29 17.16 -4.58 10.59
N TRP A 30 17.75 -3.40 10.42
CA TRP A 30 17.22 -2.43 9.47
C TRP A 30 17.46 -2.92 8.04
N LEU A 31 16.40 -3.06 7.25
CA LEU A 31 16.44 -3.58 5.89
C LEU A 31 15.35 -2.95 5.01
N ASN A 32 15.79 -2.38 3.89
CA ASN A 32 14.93 -1.96 2.78
C ASN A 32 15.45 -2.66 1.52
N GLY A 33 14.67 -3.55 0.94
CA GLY A 33 15.16 -4.33 -0.19
C GLY A 33 14.13 -5.24 -0.83
N HIS A 34 14.52 -5.77 -1.99
CA HIS A 34 13.72 -6.69 -2.78
C HIS A 34 14.50 -8.00 -2.96
N CYS A 35 13.89 -9.12 -2.62
CA CYS A 35 14.35 -10.43 -3.08
C CYS A 35 13.67 -10.72 -4.42
N VAL A 36 14.47 -10.99 -5.45
CA VAL A 36 14.01 -11.13 -6.83
C VAL A 36 14.36 -12.52 -7.36
N ASP A 37 13.34 -13.27 -7.78
CA ASP A 37 13.45 -14.56 -8.43
C ASP A 37 12.99 -14.43 -9.89
N GLY A 38 13.96 -14.30 -10.80
CA GLY A 38 13.69 -14.02 -12.21
C GLY A 38 12.93 -12.70 -12.38
N ALA A 39 11.71 -12.77 -12.90
CA ALA A 39 10.86 -11.59 -13.12
C ALA A 39 9.96 -11.23 -11.91
N LYS A 40 9.98 -12.02 -10.83
CA LYS A 40 9.08 -11.84 -9.68
C LYS A 40 9.84 -11.31 -8.47
N THR A 41 9.27 -10.32 -7.81
CA THR A 41 9.74 -9.89 -6.50
C THR A 41 9.13 -10.81 -5.44
N ARG A 42 9.87 -11.84 -5.02
CA ARG A 42 9.46 -12.81 -3.99
C ARG A 42 8.96 -12.09 -2.74
N VAL A 43 9.78 -11.19 -2.21
CA VAL A 43 9.44 -10.34 -1.08
C VAL A 43 10.02 -8.95 -1.27
N THR A 44 9.24 -7.94 -0.89
CA THR A 44 9.73 -6.58 -0.64
C THR A 44 9.71 -6.34 0.86
N ILE A 45 10.84 -5.93 1.43
CA ILE A 45 10.96 -5.64 2.85
C ILE A 45 11.19 -4.13 2.97
N THR A 46 10.40 -3.48 3.83
CA THR A 46 10.62 -2.09 4.20
C THR A 46 10.58 -1.97 5.71
N SER A 47 11.64 -1.40 6.28
CA SER A 47 11.78 -1.19 7.72
C SER A 47 11.24 0.18 8.11
N GLU A 48 10.59 0.24 9.26
CA GLU A 48 10.16 1.47 9.91
C GLU A 48 10.24 1.30 11.43
N HIS A 49 10.20 2.41 12.16
CA HIS A 49 9.99 2.41 13.61
C HIS A 49 8.51 2.45 13.96
N THR A 50 8.11 1.57 14.87
CA THR A 50 6.83 1.73 15.59
C THR A 50 6.85 2.99 16.47
N THR A 51 5.69 3.46 16.92
CA THR A 51 5.61 4.57 17.88
C THR A 51 6.30 4.28 19.21
N HIS A 52 6.59 3.00 19.50
CA HIS A 52 7.33 2.54 20.67
C HIS A 52 8.81 2.27 20.39
N GLY A 53 9.33 2.67 19.22
CA GLY A 53 10.76 2.57 18.86
C GLY A 53 11.23 1.18 18.41
N LYS A 54 10.40 0.14 18.50
CA LYS A 54 10.72 -1.19 17.91
C LYS A 54 10.77 -1.10 16.39
N ILE A 55 11.65 -1.88 15.76
CA ILE A 55 11.67 -2.05 14.31
C ILE A 55 10.48 -2.92 13.89
N VAL A 56 9.80 -2.48 12.84
CA VAL A 56 8.79 -3.24 12.11
C VAL A 56 9.19 -3.35 10.65
N TRP A 57 9.05 -4.55 10.10
CA TRP A 57 9.12 -4.82 8.67
C TRP A 57 7.72 -4.90 8.11
N GLN A 58 7.46 -4.14 7.04
CA GLN A 58 6.33 -4.35 6.16
C GLN A 58 6.77 -5.23 4.99
N LEU A 59 6.04 -6.31 4.77
CA LEU A 59 6.33 -7.30 3.74
C LEU A 59 5.31 -7.21 2.61
N GLY A 60 5.81 -6.90 1.42
CA GLY A 60 5.05 -6.86 0.17
C GLY A 60 5.63 -7.82 -0.87
N GLY A 61 5.43 -7.50 -2.15
CA GLY A 61 5.81 -8.36 -3.26
C GLY A 61 4.87 -9.55 -3.41
N GLN A 62 5.40 -10.68 -3.89
CA GLN A 62 4.61 -11.85 -4.19
C GLN A 62 3.93 -12.45 -2.94
N ILE A 63 4.54 -12.32 -1.76
CA ILE A 63 3.91 -12.68 -0.48
C ILE A 63 2.52 -12.05 -0.35
N ALA A 64 2.44 -10.73 -0.58
CA ALA A 64 1.19 -10.00 -0.40
C ALA A 64 0.17 -10.22 -1.53
N GLU A 65 0.64 -10.51 -2.74
CA GLU A 65 -0.23 -10.81 -3.87
C GLU A 65 -0.85 -12.21 -3.76
N LEU A 66 -0.05 -13.24 -3.42
CA LEU A 66 -0.56 -14.59 -3.17
C LEU A 66 -1.38 -14.68 -1.88
N GLY A 67 -1.14 -13.79 -0.92
CA GLY A 67 -1.83 -13.76 0.36
C GLY A 67 -3.31 -13.37 0.27
N VAL A 68 -3.75 -12.77 -0.84
CA VAL A 68 -5.14 -12.31 -1.02
C VAL A 68 -6.13 -13.44 -0.79
N ASP A 69 -5.86 -14.62 -1.35
CA ASP A 69 -6.73 -15.80 -1.25
C ASP A 69 -6.48 -16.65 0.01
N GLN A 70 -5.52 -16.25 0.85
CA GLN A 70 -5.12 -16.99 2.03
C GLN A 70 -5.81 -16.48 3.30
N LYS A 71 -6.09 -17.43 4.20
CA LYS A 71 -6.38 -17.11 5.60
C LYS A 71 -5.14 -16.49 6.24
N ARG A 72 -5.37 -15.61 7.21
CA ARG A 72 -4.32 -14.84 7.89
C ARG A 72 -3.21 -15.73 8.43
N GLU A 73 -3.52 -16.76 9.21
CA GLU A 73 -2.51 -17.63 9.82
C GLU A 73 -1.69 -18.36 8.77
N SER A 74 -2.32 -18.80 7.68
CA SER A 74 -1.64 -19.44 6.56
C SER A 74 -0.67 -18.49 5.85
N LEU A 75 -1.08 -17.23 5.65
CA LEU A 75 -0.21 -16.20 5.08
C LEU A 75 0.97 -15.89 6.00
N LEU A 76 0.75 -15.73 7.31
CA LEU A 76 1.85 -15.44 8.24
C LEU A 76 2.89 -16.56 8.27
N SER A 77 2.41 -17.81 8.30
CA SER A 77 3.23 -19.02 8.18
C SER A 77 4.03 -19.04 6.88
N PHE A 78 3.35 -18.82 5.75
CA PHE A 78 3.99 -18.73 4.43
C PHE A 78 5.05 -17.63 4.38
N ALA A 79 4.76 -16.44 4.90
CA ALA A 79 5.69 -15.32 4.92
C ALA A 79 6.94 -15.60 5.78
N ALA A 80 6.79 -16.31 6.90
CA ALA A 80 7.92 -16.73 7.73
C ALA A 80 8.84 -17.71 7.00
N ASP A 81 8.28 -18.67 6.26
CA ASP A 81 9.04 -19.62 5.45
C ASP A 81 9.76 -18.90 4.29
N GLU A 82 9.07 -17.98 3.63
CA GLU A 82 9.63 -17.15 2.55
C GLU A 82 10.76 -16.23 3.04
N LEU A 83 10.67 -15.64 4.24
CA LEU A 83 11.76 -14.85 4.82
C LEU A 83 13.00 -15.70 5.09
N ARG A 84 12.84 -16.91 5.63
CA ARG A 84 13.99 -17.81 5.86
C ARG A 84 14.65 -18.27 4.58
N ALA A 85 13.86 -18.47 3.52
CA ALA A 85 14.38 -18.80 2.20
C ALA A 85 15.10 -17.60 1.56
N ALA A 86 14.54 -16.39 1.67
CA ALA A 86 15.10 -15.16 1.09
C ALA A 86 16.34 -14.65 1.84
N ILE A 87 16.41 -14.86 3.16
CA ILE A 87 17.50 -14.41 4.03
C ILE A 87 17.96 -15.59 4.90
N PRO A 88 18.84 -16.47 4.38
CA PRO A 88 19.35 -17.60 5.14
C PRO A 88 20.01 -17.15 6.44
N GLY A 89 19.60 -17.76 7.56
CA GLY A 89 20.13 -17.44 8.90
C GLY A 89 19.47 -16.25 9.61
N ILE A 90 18.40 -15.67 9.06
CA ILE A 90 17.62 -14.64 9.77
C ILE A 90 17.04 -15.19 11.09
N ASP A 91 17.26 -14.48 12.20
CA ASP A 91 16.65 -14.80 13.47
C ASP A 91 15.25 -14.16 13.59
N LEU A 92 14.23 -15.01 13.69
CA LEU A 92 12.83 -14.61 13.86
C LEU A 92 12.28 -14.96 15.25
N THR A 93 13.10 -15.53 16.14
CA THR A 93 12.65 -16.16 17.39
C THR A 93 11.83 -15.22 18.28
N ASN A 94 12.24 -13.95 18.36
CA ASN A 94 11.60 -12.92 19.19
C ASN A 94 10.83 -11.89 18.36
N THR A 95 10.06 -12.38 17.38
CA THR A 95 9.23 -11.53 16.51
C THR A 95 7.74 -11.80 16.71
N GLU A 96 6.95 -10.75 16.49
CA GLU A 96 5.50 -10.78 16.50
C GLU A 96 5.00 -10.44 15.09
N TRP A 97 3.96 -11.14 14.65
CA TRP A 97 3.48 -11.12 13.27
C TRP A 97 2.01 -10.70 13.20
N SER A 98 1.70 -9.84 12.24
CA SER A 98 0.33 -9.47 11.89
C SER A 98 0.20 -9.30 10.37
N SER A 99 -1.02 -9.09 9.88
CA SER A 99 -1.32 -8.84 8.48
C SER A 99 -2.45 -7.83 8.35
N TYR A 100 -2.50 -7.12 7.23
CA TYR A 100 -3.62 -6.24 6.91
C TYR A 100 -3.95 -6.34 5.42
N ARG A 101 -5.21 -6.06 5.09
CA ARG A 101 -5.69 -6.05 3.70
C ARG A 101 -5.80 -4.63 3.20
N ILE A 102 -5.40 -4.41 1.96
CA ILE A 102 -5.49 -3.10 1.31
C ILE A 102 -5.72 -3.26 -0.18
N ASP A 103 -6.55 -2.40 -0.75
CA ASP A 103 -6.80 -2.36 -2.18
C ASP A 103 -5.96 -1.28 -2.84
N ARG A 104 -5.21 -1.67 -3.88
CA ARG A 104 -4.62 -0.69 -4.81
C ARG A 104 -5.73 -0.20 -5.72
N ALA A 105 -6.01 1.10 -5.72
CA ALA A 105 -6.87 1.73 -6.72
C ALA A 105 -6.04 2.11 -7.94
N GLU A 106 -6.34 1.51 -9.08
CA GLU A 106 -5.62 1.72 -10.35
C GLU A 106 -6.63 1.96 -11.48
N PRO A 107 -6.27 2.65 -12.57
CA PRO A 107 -7.10 2.70 -13.76
C PRO A 107 -7.21 1.32 -14.41
N VAL A 108 -8.29 1.09 -15.15
CA VAL A 108 -8.42 -0.08 -16.03
C VAL A 108 -7.55 0.15 -17.27
N THR A 109 -6.67 -0.80 -17.60
CA THR A 109 -5.96 -0.79 -18.88
C THR A 109 -6.62 -1.77 -19.86
N PRO A 110 -6.56 -1.52 -21.19
CA PRO A 110 -7.15 -2.42 -22.18
C PRO A 110 -6.58 -3.86 -22.13
N ASP A 111 -5.34 -4.01 -21.67
CA ASP A 111 -4.65 -5.30 -21.54
C ASP A 111 -4.69 -5.88 -20.11
N GLY A 112 -5.39 -5.21 -19.18
CA GLY A 112 -5.51 -5.61 -17.77
C GLY A 112 -4.21 -5.57 -16.97
N LYS A 113 -3.11 -5.08 -17.56
CA LYS A 113 -1.81 -4.98 -16.89
C LYS A 113 -1.75 -3.79 -15.93
N ARG A 114 -0.76 -3.83 -15.05
CA ARG A 114 -0.46 -2.74 -14.14
C ARG A 114 0.01 -1.52 -14.95
N PRO A 115 -0.61 -0.34 -14.79
CA PRO A 115 -0.12 0.89 -15.37
C PRO A 115 1.30 1.19 -14.87
N ASP A 116 2.16 1.64 -15.77
CA ASP A 116 3.54 2.04 -15.52
C ASP A 116 3.71 3.56 -15.33
N HIS A 117 2.68 4.33 -15.68
CA HIS A 117 2.65 5.79 -15.58
C HIS A 117 1.51 6.30 -14.68
N ALA A 118 1.63 7.55 -14.26
CA ALA A 118 0.49 8.29 -13.72
C ALA A 118 -0.61 8.40 -14.79
N PHE A 119 -1.87 8.34 -14.37
CA PHE A 119 -3.01 8.35 -15.27
C PHE A 119 -4.05 9.35 -14.79
N TYR A 120 -4.71 10.02 -15.73
CA TYR A 120 -5.86 10.85 -15.44
C TYR A 120 -6.85 10.83 -16.61
N LEU A 121 -8.10 11.17 -16.29
CA LEU A 121 -9.18 11.42 -17.23
C LEU A 121 -9.68 12.84 -17.02
N HIS A 122 -9.99 13.51 -18.12
CA HIS A 122 -10.64 14.81 -18.13
C HIS A 122 -11.98 14.68 -18.85
N GLU A 123 -13.07 14.84 -18.10
CA GLU A 123 -14.43 14.76 -18.60
C GLU A 123 -15.19 15.99 -18.10
N GLN A 124 -15.57 16.87 -19.03
CA GLN A 124 -16.23 18.15 -18.72
C GLN A 124 -15.34 19.03 -17.82
N ASN A 125 -15.77 19.32 -16.59
CA ASN A 125 -15.00 20.08 -15.60
C ASN A 125 -14.40 19.18 -14.50
N ILE A 126 -14.36 17.86 -14.73
CA ILE A 126 -13.94 16.88 -13.73
C ILE A 126 -12.66 16.19 -14.19
N TRP A 127 -11.68 16.22 -13.29
CA TRP A 127 -10.43 15.48 -13.44
C TRP A 127 -10.44 14.31 -12.46
N THR A 128 -10.37 13.09 -12.99
CA THR A 128 -10.13 11.90 -12.15
C THR A 128 -8.71 11.42 -12.39
N ALA A 129 -7.94 11.24 -11.33
CA ALA A 129 -6.55 10.87 -11.44
C ALA A 129 -6.15 9.72 -10.50
N TRP A 130 -5.19 8.93 -10.97
CA TRP A 130 -4.53 7.89 -10.21
C TRP A 130 -3.02 8.02 -10.43
N PRO A 131 -2.22 8.17 -9.38
CA PRO A 131 -0.77 8.19 -9.54
C PRO A 131 -0.23 6.80 -9.91
N THR A 132 -0.97 5.71 -9.66
CA THR A 132 -0.63 4.28 -9.90
C THR A 132 0.54 3.74 -9.06
N LYS A 133 1.52 4.60 -8.72
CA LYS A 133 2.53 4.41 -7.68
C LYS A 133 2.73 5.73 -6.94
N LEU A 134 3.02 5.67 -5.63
CA LEU A 134 3.32 6.88 -4.86
C LEU A 134 4.48 7.70 -5.47
N ALA A 135 5.50 7.02 -6.00
CA ALA A 135 6.64 7.65 -6.67
C ALA A 135 6.27 8.46 -7.93
N LEU A 136 5.09 8.22 -8.50
CA LEU A 136 4.59 8.93 -9.70
C LEU A 136 3.63 10.07 -9.35
N ALA A 137 3.37 10.34 -8.07
CA ALA A 137 2.55 11.49 -7.66
C ALA A 137 3.12 12.84 -8.16
N PRO A 138 4.44 13.09 -8.15
CA PRO A 138 5.00 14.33 -8.73
C PRO A 138 4.76 14.43 -10.24
N GLN A 139 4.95 13.33 -10.98
CA GLN A 139 4.68 13.29 -12.42
C GLN A 139 3.20 13.56 -12.71
N LEU A 140 2.30 12.97 -11.92
CA LEU A 140 0.86 13.23 -12.04
C LEU A 140 0.55 14.72 -11.86
N ALA A 141 1.08 15.33 -10.81
CA ALA A 141 0.85 16.75 -10.54
C ALA A 141 1.36 17.63 -11.69
N GLU A 142 2.53 17.33 -12.22
CA GLU A 142 3.10 18.08 -13.35
C GLU A 142 2.23 17.97 -14.62
N HIS A 143 1.71 16.77 -14.91
CA HIS A 143 0.82 16.57 -16.05
C HIS A 143 -0.51 17.33 -15.88
N LEU A 144 -1.12 17.27 -14.70
CA LEU A 144 -2.36 17.99 -14.41
C LEU A 144 -2.17 19.50 -14.50
N LEU A 145 -1.06 20.04 -13.96
CA LEU A 145 -0.78 21.48 -14.02
C LEU A 145 -0.60 21.98 -15.46
N LYS A 146 0.05 21.21 -16.34
CA LYS A 146 0.22 21.57 -17.76
C LYS A 146 -1.12 21.78 -18.47
N GLU A 147 -2.13 20.98 -18.13
CA GLU A 147 -3.47 21.07 -18.70
C GLU A 147 -4.35 22.12 -18.00
N LEU A 148 -4.20 22.27 -16.68
CA LEU A 148 -5.02 23.18 -15.87
C LEU A 148 -4.62 24.65 -16.05
N ILE A 149 -3.32 24.96 -16.13
CA ILE A 149 -2.83 26.35 -16.20
C ILE A 149 -3.46 27.14 -17.36
N PRO A 150 -3.56 26.61 -18.60
CA PRO A 150 -4.25 27.31 -19.69
C PRO A 150 -5.74 27.61 -19.42
N ILE A 151 -6.41 26.79 -18.60
CA ILE A 151 -7.84 26.90 -18.29
C ILE A 151 -8.09 27.88 -17.13
N LEU A 152 -7.19 27.90 -16.14
CA LEU A 152 -7.33 28.71 -14.92
C LEU A 152 -7.24 30.23 -15.18
N GLY A 153 -6.81 30.65 -16.38
CA GLY A 153 -6.70 32.06 -16.74
C GLY A 153 -5.71 32.84 -15.87
N ILE A 154 -5.89 34.16 -15.78
CA ILE A 154 -5.08 35.01 -14.90
C ILE A 154 -5.55 34.76 -13.46
N PRO A 155 -4.64 34.51 -12.48
CA PRO A 155 -5.01 34.40 -11.08
C PRO A 155 -5.81 35.63 -10.66
N GLN A 156 -7.10 35.46 -10.39
CA GLN A 156 -7.87 36.51 -9.75
C GLN A 156 -7.36 36.65 -8.31
N SER A 157 -7.22 37.88 -7.82
CA SER A 157 -6.88 38.09 -6.41
C SER A 157 -7.92 37.34 -5.59
N LEU A 158 -7.47 36.39 -4.77
CA LEU A 158 -8.33 35.76 -3.78
C LEU A 158 -8.95 36.90 -2.95
N PRO A 159 -10.29 36.99 -2.84
CA PRO A 159 -10.89 37.94 -1.90
C PRO A 159 -10.26 37.69 -0.52
N ASP A 160 -9.89 38.77 0.18
CA ASP A 160 -9.13 38.75 1.43
C ASP A 160 -9.57 37.59 2.34
N ASN A 161 -8.73 36.56 2.43
CA ASN A 161 -8.53 35.50 3.43
C ASN A 161 -9.64 35.09 4.46
N GLU A 162 -10.91 35.43 4.27
CA GLU A 162 -11.93 35.28 5.32
C GLU A 162 -12.54 33.87 5.42
N THR A 163 -12.30 32.95 4.47
CA THR A 163 -13.24 31.82 4.31
C THR A 163 -12.70 30.40 4.57
N LEU A 164 -11.46 30.22 5.04
CA LEU A 164 -10.93 28.87 5.38
C LEU A 164 -10.49 28.71 6.84
N SER A 165 -10.49 29.79 7.63
CA SER A 165 -10.06 29.78 9.04
C SER A 165 -10.90 28.85 9.92
N ASP A 166 -12.17 28.64 9.56
CA ASP A 166 -13.12 27.79 10.30
C ASP A 166 -13.05 26.30 9.89
N TRP A 167 -12.19 25.93 8.93
CA TRP A 167 -12.10 24.56 8.46
C TRP A 167 -11.22 23.72 9.39
N PHE A 168 -11.77 22.62 9.89
CA PHE A 168 -11.01 21.67 10.69
C PHE A 168 -9.99 20.94 9.81
N PRO A 169 -8.69 20.91 10.18
CA PRO A 169 -7.70 20.17 9.42
C PRO A 169 -7.98 18.66 9.50
N PRO A 170 -7.79 17.91 8.40
CA PRO A 170 -7.92 16.46 8.44
C PRO A 170 -6.84 15.85 9.36
N LYS A 171 -7.18 14.74 10.01
CA LYS A 171 -6.23 13.99 10.84
C LYS A 171 -5.25 13.22 9.95
N VAL A 172 -4.00 13.12 10.38
CA VAL A 172 -3.00 12.24 9.75
C VAL A 172 -3.32 10.79 10.11
N ALA A 173 -3.38 9.92 9.10
CA ALA A 173 -3.60 8.49 9.31
C ALA A 173 -2.43 7.85 10.06
N ARG A 174 -2.74 6.91 10.96
CA ARG A 174 -1.71 6.06 11.58
C ARG A 174 -1.26 4.99 10.61
N TYR A 175 -0.03 4.50 10.76
CA TYR A 175 0.43 3.35 10.00
C TYR A 175 -0.38 2.09 10.33
N PRO A 176 -0.54 1.15 9.39
CA PRO A 176 -1.33 -0.07 9.62
C PRO A 176 -0.89 -0.86 10.86
N TRP A 177 0.42 -1.00 11.09
CA TRP A 177 0.95 -1.72 12.25
C TRP A 177 0.68 -1.04 13.61
N GLU A 178 0.25 0.22 13.62
CA GLU A 178 -0.19 0.93 14.84
C GLU A 178 -1.69 0.77 15.10
N THR A 179 -2.43 0.27 14.11
CA THR A 179 -3.87 -0.02 14.23
C THR A 179 -4.17 -1.51 14.35
N GLU A 180 -3.22 -2.37 13.95
CA GLU A 180 -3.34 -3.82 14.10
C GLU A 180 -3.33 -4.24 15.58
N ALA A 181 -4.43 -4.83 16.04
CA ALA A 181 -4.58 -5.30 17.42
C ALA A 181 -4.12 -6.75 17.63
N ASN A 182 -4.20 -7.58 16.59
CA ASN A 182 -3.91 -9.00 16.70
C ASN A 182 -2.46 -9.25 16.30
N TRP A 183 -1.63 -9.72 17.22
CA TRP A 183 -0.24 -10.10 16.94
C TRP A 183 -0.02 -11.53 17.40
N ILE A 184 0.66 -12.33 16.58
CA ILE A 184 0.99 -13.72 16.89
C ILE A 184 2.50 -13.81 17.10
N ALA A 185 2.93 -14.34 18.24
CA ALA A 185 4.33 -14.61 18.47
C ALA A 185 4.82 -15.67 17.48
N TYR A 186 6.02 -15.49 16.94
CA TYR A 186 6.61 -16.43 15.99
C TYR A 186 6.64 -17.88 16.53
N ALA A 187 6.92 -18.08 17.81
CA ALA A 187 6.88 -19.39 18.45
C ALA A 187 5.50 -20.09 18.36
N ASP A 188 4.40 -19.33 18.38
CA ASP A 188 3.04 -19.87 18.27
C ASP A 188 2.67 -20.17 16.82
N LEU A 189 3.18 -19.37 15.88
CA LEU A 189 3.06 -19.61 14.45
C LEU A 189 3.64 -20.98 14.07
N ILE A 190 4.87 -21.28 14.51
CA ILE A 190 5.56 -22.55 14.20
C ILE A 190 4.85 -23.74 14.85
N ARG A 191 4.40 -23.61 16.11
CA ARG A 191 3.64 -24.65 16.79
C ARG A 191 2.34 -25.00 16.07
N SER A 192 1.67 -24.00 15.49
CA SER A 192 0.44 -24.21 14.72
C SER A 192 0.68 -24.95 13.40
N GLN A 193 1.80 -24.69 12.70
CA GLN A 193 2.18 -25.42 11.49
C GLN A 193 2.48 -26.89 11.77
N GLN A 194 3.26 -27.18 12.81
CA GLN A 194 3.63 -28.54 13.18
C GLN A 194 2.41 -29.42 13.49
N ARG A 195 1.39 -28.86 14.17
CA ARG A 195 0.13 -29.57 14.46
C ARG A 195 -0.74 -29.84 13.22
N ARG A 196 -0.60 -29.06 12.15
CA ARG A 196 -1.36 -29.27 10.89
C ARG A 196 -0.67 -30.28 9.97
N ALA A 197 0.62 -30.51 10.15
CA ALA A 197 1.43 -31.44 9.35
C ALA A 197 1.51 -32.86 9.95
N ALA A 198 1.07 -33.03 11.19
CA ALA A 198 0.95 -34.31 11.90
C ALA A 198 -0.49 -34.85 11.81
#